data_AF-A0A1Y4U811-F1
#
_entry.id   AF-A0A1Y4U811-F1
#
_cell.length_a   1.000
_cell.length_b   1.000
_cell.length_c   1.000
_cell.angle_alpha   90.00
_cell.angle_beta   90.00
_cell.angle_gamma   90.00
#
_symmetry.space_group_name_H-M   'P 1'
#
loop_
_entity.id
_entity.type
_entity.pdbx_description
1 polymer ?
#
loop_
_entity_poly.entity_id
_entity_poly.type
_entity_poly.pdbx_seq_one_letter_code
_entity_poly.pdbx_strand_id
1 'polypeptide(L)'
;MIPIAVECRFFVCRFLLYLCLPSLQQMTEPEKITDLFERCKPRFEAMARSYVCDPGVAEDLVMESFCIYLERSREGRIGACPNLPAYIFAIVRNQCLNWLNRRKRTLSIVRELHDDQIRQIDLEIRSLNSLDVDELFAPEIETVIRQTLEQMSDQQREIFRLFRYEGCSYKEIAARLGISTAKIEYVD
;
A
#
# COMPACT_ATOMS: atom_id res chain seq x y z
N MET A 1 -8.28 -6.03 27.05
CA MET A 1 -6.88 -5.54 27.01
C MET A 1 -6.37 -5.56 25.57
N ILE A 2 -7.07 -4.83 24.69
CA ILE A 2 -6.72 -4.53 23.29
C ILE A 2 -7.44 -3.20 23.00
N PRO A 3 -6.80 -2.03 23.14
CA PRO A 3 -7.07 -0.94 22.19
C PRO A 3 -5.92 0.09 22.12
N ILE A 4 -4.72 -0.30 21.66
CA ILE A 4 -3.64 0.68 21.34
C ILE A 4 -3.07 0.44 19.92
N ALA A 5 -3.29 -0.74 19.34
CA ALA A 5 -2.76 -1.11 18.02
C ALA A 5 -3.41 -0.37 16.83
N VAL A 6 -4.61 0.20 17.00
CA VAL A 6 -5.35 0.85 15.90
C VAL A 6 -4.96 2.33 15.74
N GLU A 7 -4.59 3.02 16.82
CA GLU A 7 -4.07 4.39 16.75
C GLU A 7 -2.58 4.43 16.32
N CYS A 8 -1.81 3.37 16.59
CA CYS A 8 -0.42 3.26 16.15
C CYS A 8 -0.25 3.21 14.62
N ARG A 9 -1.23 2.66 13.87
CA ARG A 9 -1.16 2.66 12.40
C ARG A 9 -1.23 4.07 11.81
N PHE A 10 -1.99 4.97 12.43
CA PHE A 10 -2.16 6.32 11.90
C PHE A 10 -0.93 7.21 12.12
N PHE A 11 -0.22 7.06 13.25
CA PHE A 11 0.91 7.95 13.57
C PHE A 11 2.25 7.46 13.04
N VAL A 12 2.52 6.14 13.04
CA VAL A 12 3.74 5.60 12.40
C VAL A 12 3.68 5.84 10.90
N CYS A 13 2.52 5.67 10.26
CA CYS A 13 2.34 6.09 8.86
C CYS A 13 2.50 7.59 8.69
N ARG A 14 1.99 8.46 9.58
CA ARG A 14 2.12 9.92 9.42
C ARG A 14 3.54 10.42 9.64
N PHE A 15 4.28 9.88 10.60
CA PHE A 15 5.68 10.21 10.86
C PHE A 15 6.60 9.68 9.73
N LEU A 16 6.33 8.46 9.23
CA LEU A 16 7.02 7.90 8.06
C LEU A 16 6.61 8.59 6.74
N LEU A 17 5.35 9.02 6.57
CA LEU A 17 4.89 9.80 5.40
C LEU A 17 5.47 11.22 5.40
N TYR A 18 5.63 11.86 6.56
CA TYR A 18 6.17 13.21 6.68
C TYR A 18 7.70 13.25 6.47
N LEU A 19 8.43 12.24 6.96
CA LEU A 19 9.89 12.21 6.83
C LEU A 19 10.37 11.57 5.51
N CYS A 20 9.61 10.66 4.91
CA CYS A 20 10.11 9.84 3.80
C CYS A 20 9.78 10.38 2.39
N LEU A 21 9.03 11.46 2.26
CA LEU A 21 8.68 12.03 0.95
C LEU A 21 8.81 13.56 0.86
N PRO A 22 9.96 14.17 1.22
CA PRO A 22 10.17 15.61 0.97
C PRO A 22 10.07 15.96 -0.53
N SER A 23 10.47 15.03 -1.40
CA SER A 23 10.45 15.17 -2.85
C SER A 23 9.03 15.22 -3.43
N LEU A 24 8.08 14.42 -2.94
CA LEU A 24 6.68 14.47 -3.39
C LEU A 24 5.93 15.71 -2.87
N GLN A 25 6.42 16.42 -1.85
CA GLN A 25 5.78 17.66 -1.39
C GLN A 25 6.05 18.86 -2.33
N GLN A 26 7.13 18.80 -3.11
CA GLN A 26 7.53 19.87 -4.04
C GLN A 26 7.06 19.65 -5.48
N MET A 27 6.52 18.47 -5.80
CA MET A 27 6.06 18.12 -7.15
C MET A 27 4.65 18.62 -7.42
N THR A 28 4.36 18.96 -8.66
CA THR A 28 2.99 19.24 -9.11
C THR A 28 2.14 17.96 -9.09
N GLU A 29 0.82 18.06 -8.89
CA GLU A 29 -0.11 16.90 -8.98
C GLU A 29 0.15 15.94 -10.16
N PRO A 30 0.38 16.41 -11.41
CA PRO A 30 0.69 15.51 -12.52
C PRO A 30 2.05 14.80 -12.41
N GLU A 31 3.07 15.44 -11.82
CA GLU A 31 4.39 14.82 -11.63
C GLU A 31 4.34 13.72 -10.56
N LYS A 32 3.59 13.93 -9.46
CA LYS A 32 3.41 12.91 -8.42
C LYS A 32 2.73 11.65 -8.95
N ILE A 33 1.73 11.82 -9.81
CA ILE A 33 1.00 10.72 -10.43
C ILE A 33 1.92 9.95 -11.39
N THR A 34 2.78 10.65 -12.12
CA THR A 34 3.73 10.04 -13.07
C THR A 34 4.80 9.22 -12.35
N ASP A 35 5.44 9.77 -11.31
CA ASP A 35 6.41 9.01 -10.50
C ASP A 35 5.77 7.75 -9.88
N LEU A 36 4.56 7.90 -9.35
CA LEU A 36 3.85 6.78 -8.77
C LEU A 36 3.54 5.70 -9.81
N PHE A 37 3.11 6.11 -11.01
CA PHE A 37 2.84 5.20 -12.11
C PHE A 37 4.07 4.38 -12.46
N GLU A 38 5.21 5.04 -12.68
CA GLU A 38 6.47 4.39 -13.04
C GLU A 38 6.95 3.41 -11.96
N ARG A 39 6.77 3.76 -10.68
CA ARG A 39 7.17 2.91 -9.55
C ARG A 39 6.23 1.72 -9.34
N CYS A 40 4.92 1.90 -9.54
CA CYS A 40 3.94 0.87 -9.21
C CYS A 40 3.65 -0.08 -10.38
N LYS A 41 3.67 0.41 -11.64
CA LYS A 41 3.31 -0.38 -12.84
C LYS A 41 4.05 -1.73 -12.91
N PRO A 42 5.40 -1.80 -12.80
CA PRO A 42 6.10 -3.08 -12.96
C PRO A 42 5.70 -4.13 -11.92
N ARG A 43 5.37 -3.71 -10.69
CA ARG A 43 4.94 -4.59 -9.59
C ARG A 43 3.51 -5.08 -9.82
N PHE A 44 2.61 -4.19 -10.21
CA PHE A 44 1.25 -4.56 -10.57
C PHE A 44 1.20 -5.49 -11.78
N GLU A 45 2.07 -5.30 -12.78
CA GLU A 45 2.19 -6.21 -13.92
C GLU A 45 2.79 -7.56 -13.53
N ALA A 46 3.81 -7.58 -12.68
CA ALA A 46 4.36 -8.84 -12.16
C ALA A 46 3.30 -9.64 -11.41
N MET A 47 2.54 -8.98 -10.53
CA MET A 47 1.41 -9.58 -9.82
C MET A 47 0.31 -10.01 -10.80
N ALA A 48 -0.15 -9.16 -11.71
CA ALA A 48 -1.21 -9.51 -12.65
C ALA A 48 -0.81 -10.72 -13.51
N ARG A 49 0.44 -10.76 -14.00
CA ARG A 49 0.98 -11.88 -14.78
C ARG A 49 0.95 -13.20 -14.03
N SER A 50 1.15 -13.20 -12.71
CA SER A 50 1.10 -14.45 -11.91
C SER A 50 -0.31 -15.04 -11.83
N TYR A 51 -1.36 -14.27 -12.13
CA TYR A 51 -2.75 -14.72 -12.09
C TYR A 51 -3.38 -14.87 -13.47
N VAL A 52 -3.08 -13.98 -14.42
CA VAL A 52 -3.71 -14.02 -15.75
C VAL A 52 -2.94 -14.85 -16.78
N CYS A 53 -1.68 -15.20 -16.47
CA CYS A 53 -0.81 -16.04 -17.30
C CYS A 53 -0.67 -15.59 -18.77
N ASP A 54 -0.93 -14.30 -19.04
CA ASP A 54 -0.80 -13.66 -20.35
C ASP A 54 -0.22 -12.26 -20.14
N PRO A 55 0.99 -11.96 -20.66
CA PRO A 55 1.64 -10.67 -20.46
C PRO A 55 0.85 -9.49 -21.03
N GLY A 56 0.22 -9.64 -22.19
CA GLY A 56 -0.54 -8.56 -22.84
C GLY A 56 -1.81 -8.25 -22.04
N VAL A 57 -2.55 -9.28 -21.64
CA VAL A 57 -3.71 -9.12 -20.77
C VAL A 57 -3.31 -8.48 -19.43
N ALA A 58 -2.18 -8.87 -18.84
CA ALA A 58 -1.72 -8.30 -17.59
C ALA A 58 -1.42 -6.79 -17.72
N GLU A 59 -0.71 -6.39 -18.77
CA GLU A 59 -0.43 -4.98 -19.05
C GLU A 59 -1.72 -4.19 -19.28
N ASP A 60 -2.66 -4.72 -20.08
CA ASP A 60 -3.93 -4.08 -20.36
C ASP A 60 -4.76 -3.86 -19.09
N LEU A 61 -4.89 -4.87 -18.22
CA LEU A 61 -5.64 -4.75 -16.96
C LEU A 61 -5.01 -3.73 -16.02
N VAL A 62 -3.68 -3.66 -15.97
CA VAL A 62 -2.96 -2.68 -15.14
C VAL A 62 -3.16 -1.28 -15.72
N MET A 63 -2.98 -1.09 -17.03
CA MET A 63 -3.18 0.20 -17.69
C MET A 63 -4.61 0.71 -17.52
N GLU A 64 -5.61 -0.15 -17.75
CA GLU A 64 -7.02 0.18 -17.52
C GLU A 64 -7.28 0.60 -16.07
N SER A 65 -6.61 -0.04 -15.11
CA SER A 65 -6.73 0.32 -13.69
C SER A 65 -6.21 1.73 -13.40
N PHE A 66 -5.11 2.14 -14.03
CA PHE A 66 -4.60 3.50 -13.93
C PHE A 66 -5.51 4.52 -14.63
N CYS A 67 -6.09 4.17 -15.79
CA CYS A 67 -7.10 5.02 -16.45
C CYS A 67 -8.32 5.25 -15.56
N ILE A 68 -8.87 4.19 -14.95
CA ILE A 68 -9.98 4.28 -14.00
C ILE A 68 -9.63 5.20 -12.82
N TYR A 69 -8.41 5.09 -12.30
CA TYR A 69 -7.93 5.98 -11.25
C TYR A 69 -7.91 7.45 -11.72
N LEU A 70 -7.30 7.74 -12.87
CA LEU A 70 -7.19 9.08 -13.42
C LEU A 70 -8.55 9.73 -13.67
N GLU A 71 -9.50 8.97 -14.23
CA GLU A 71 -10.87 9.42 -14.46
C GLU A 71 -11.56 9.79 -13.15
N ARG A 72 -11.54 8.89 -12.17
CA ARG A 72 -12.14 9.13 -10.86
C ARG A 72 -11.48 10.29 -10.11
N SER A 73 -10.16 10.47 -10.29
CA SER A 73 -9.42 11.61 -9.75
C SER A 73 -9.88 12.91 -10.39
N ARG A 74 -10.02 12.96 -11.72
CA ARG A 74 -10.52 14.14 -12.46
C ARG A 74 -11.95 14.51 -12.08
N GLU A 75 -12.79 13.52 -11.79
CA GLU A 75 -14.16 13.72 -11.33
C GLU A 75 -14.26 14.12 -9.84
N GLY A 76 -13.13 14.27 -9.13
CA GLY A 76 -13.11 14.62 -7.72
C GLY A 76 -13.62 13.51 -6.78
N ARG A 77 -13.75 12.27 -7.27
CA ARG A 77 -14.31 11.14 -6.50
C ARG A 77 -13.33 10.49 -5.53
N ILE A 78 -12.05 10.85 -5.59
CA ILE A 78 -10.97 10.20 -4.82
C ILE A 78 -10.57 10.99 -3.56
N GLY A 79 -10.93 12.28 -3.47
CA GLY A 79 -10.53 13.15 -2.35
C GLY A 79 -9.01 13.14 -2.09
N ALA A 80 -8.60 13.58 -0.89
CA ALA A 80 -7.22 13.40 -0.43
C ALA A 80 -7.04 11.94 0.04
N CYS A 81 -6.78 11.01 -0.90
CA CYS A 81 -6.54 9.62 -0.55
C CYS A 81 -5.14 9.47 0.09
N PRO A 82 -5.03 9.01 1.36
CA PRO A 82 -3.74 8.94 2.05
C PRO A 82 -2.85 7.79 1.56
N ASN A 83 -3.41 6.79 0.85
CA ASN A 83 -2.65 5.64 0.33
C ASN A 83 -3.07 5.32 -1.11
N LEU A 84 -2.50 6.07 -2.04
CA LEU A 84 -2.75 5.91 -3.46
C LEU A 84 -2.31 4.56 -4.05
N PRO A 85 -1.13 3.98 -3.70
CA PRO A 85 -0.77 2.62 -4.10
C PRO A 85 -1.85 1.57 -3.74
N ALA A 86 -2.37 1.61 -2.51
CA ALA A 86 -3.41 0.69 -2.05
C ALA A 86 -4.72 0.83 -2.84
N TYR A 87 -5.08 2.06 -3.19
CA TYR A 87 -6.26 2.32 -4.01
C TYR A 87 -6.13 1.71 -5.41
N ILE A 88 -5.00 1.93 -6.09
CA ILE A 88 -4.76 1.40 -7.43
C ILE A 88 -4.63 -0.13 -7.38
N PHE A 89 -3.94 -0.67 -6.37
CA PHE A 89 -3.86 -2.10 -6.13
C PHE A 89 -5.24 -2.75 -6.05
N ALA A 90 -6.19 -2.13 -5.32
CA ALA A 90 -7.55 -2.65 -5.22
C ALA A 90 -8.24 -2.71 -6.60
N ILE A 91 -8.01 -1.73 -7.48
CA ILE A 91 -8.55 -1.74 -8.85
C ILE A 91 -7.92 -2.87 -9.67
N VAL A 92 -6.58 -2.98 -9.67
CA VAL A 92 -5.85 -4.03 -10.42
C VAL A 92 -6.28 -5.42 -9.96
N ARG A 93 -6.37 -5.63 -8.64
CA ARG A 93 -6.83 -6.88 -8.03
C ARG A 93 -8.25 -7.22 -8.51
N ASN A 94 -9.17 -6.26 -8.48
CA ASN A 94 -10.54 -6.47 -8.94
C ASN A 94 -10.61 -6.80 -10.44
N GLN A 95 -9.77 -6.16 -11.26
CA GLN A 95 -9.67 -6.45 -12.68
C GLN A 95 -9.18 -7.88 -12.95
N CYS A 96 -8.14 -8.32 -12.22
CA CYS A 96 -7.65 -9.70 -12.28
C CYS A 96 -8.71 -10.71 -11.80
N LEU A 97 -9.40 -10.43 -10.69
CA LEU A 97 -10.50 -11.26 -10.19
C LEU A 97 -11.65 -11.36 -11.22
N ASN A 98 -12.00 -10.26 -11.87
CA ASN A 98 -13.02 -10.24 -12.92
C ASN A 98 -12.59 -11.10 -14.11
N TRP A 99 -11.33 -11.03 -14.51
CA TRP A 99 -10.77 -11.87 -15.56
C TRP A 99 -10.83 -13.36 -15.20
N LEU A 100 -10.39 -13.73 -13.99
CA LEU A 100 -10.41 -15.12 -13.50
C LEU A 100 -11.85 -15.67 -13.46
N ASN A 101 -12.79 -14.88 -12.95
CA ASN A 101 -14.20 -15.25 -12.90
C ASN A 101 -14.81 -15.42 -14.29
N ARG A 102 -14.45 -14.57 -15.27
CA ARG A 102 -14.87 -14.73 -16.67
C ARG A 102 -14.32 -16.04 -17.24
N ARG A 103 -13.02 -16.30 -17.08
CA ARG A 103 -12.37 -17.53 -17.53
C ARG A 103 -13.02 -18.78 -16.93
N LYS A 104 -13.28 -18.76 -15.62
CA LYS A 104 -13.99 -19.84 -14.91
C LYS A 104 -15.38 -20.10 -15.51
N ARG A 105 -16.17 -19.06 -15.75
CA ARG A 105 -17.51 -19.18 -16.34
C ARG A 105 -17.45 -19.78 -17.74
N THR A 106 -16.52 -19.33 -18.58
CA THR A 106 -16.33 -19.89 -19.92
C THR A 106 -16.01 -21.39 -19.86
N LEU A 107 -15.08 -21.81 -19.00
CA LEU A 107 -14.72 -23.22 -18.84
C LEU A 107 -15.87 -24.07 -18.29
N SER A 108 -16.71 -23.49 -17.42
CA SER A 108 -17.85 -24.18 -16.80
C SER A 108 -19.01 -24.46 -17.79
N ILE A 109 -19.05 -23.74 -18.92
CA ILE A 109 -20.05 -23.95 -19.98
C ILE A 109 -19.68 -25.13 -20.87
N VAL A 110 -18.39 -25.36 -21.12
CA VAL A 110 -17.84 -26.41 -22.02
C VAL A 110 -17.71 -27.75 -21.28
N ARG A 111 -18.74 -28.13 -20.51
CA ARG A 111 -18.70 -29.20 -19.48
C ARG A 111 -18.03 -30.51 -19.95
N GLU A 112 -17.17 -31.02 -19.05
CA GLU A 112 -16.57 -32.37 -18.92
C GLU A 112 -15.04 -32.50 -19.07
N LEU A 113 -14.29 -31.49 -19.53
CA LEU A 113 -12.82 -31.61 -19.72
C LEU A 113 -11.94 -30.66 -18.88
N HIS A 114 -12.54 -29.81 -18.04
CA HIS A 114 -11.82 -28.68 -17.42
C HIS A 114 -11.90 -28.60 -15.88
N ASP A 115 -12.30 -29.68 -15.21
CA ASP A 115 -12.46 -29.71 -13.75
C ASP A 115 -11.19 -29.31 -12.98
N ASP A 116 -10.03 -29.78 -13.43
CA ASP A 116 -8.73 -29.39 -12.83
C ASP A 116 -8.43 -27.90 -13.02
N GLN A 117 -8.73 -27.36 -14.21
CA GLN A 117 -8.51 -25.94 -14.50
C GLN A 117 -9.45 -25.04 -13.70
N ILE A 118 -10.69 -25.47 -13.49
CA ILE A 118 -11.66 -24.76 -12.66
C ILE A 118 -11.20 -24.75 -11.20
N ARG A 119 -10.72 -25.89 -10.68
CA ARG A 119 -10.14 -25.97 -9.32
C ARG A 119 -8.91 -25.07 -9.17
N GLN A 120 -8.04 -25.06 -10.18
CA GLN A 120 -6.86 -24.20 -10.20
C GLN A 120 -7.23 -22.71 -10.14
N ILE A 121 -8.20 -22.28 -10.95
CA ILE A 121 -8.71 -20.90 -10.92
C ILE A 121 -9.32 -20.56 -9.55
N ASP A 122 -9.99 -21.51 -8.89
CA ASP A 122 -10.50 -21.30 -7.53
C ASP A 122 -9.39 -21.07 -6.49
N LEU A 123 -8.25 -21.75 -6.62
CA LEU A 123 -7.08 -21.50 -5.78
C LEU A 123 -6.47 -20.13 -6.06
N GLU A 124 -6.34 -19.76 -7.34
CA GLU A 124 -5.84 -18.44 -7.77
C GLU A 124 -6.71 -17.31 -7.24
N ILE A 125 -8.04 -17.43 -7.34
CA ILE A 125 -8.99 -16.46 -6.79
C ILE A 125 -8.83 -16.34 -5.27
N ARG A 126 -8.67 -17.45 -4.54
CA ARG A 126 -8.46 -17.41 -3.08
C ARG A 126 -7.16 -16.71 -2.73
N SER A 127 -6.06 -17.08 -3.39
CA SER A 127 -4.74 -16.47 -3.23
C SER A 127 -4.77 -14.95 -3.49
N LEU A 128 -5.42 -14.53 -4.59
CA LEU A 128 -5.52 -13.13 -4.95
C LEU A 128 -6.37 -12.32 -3.95
N ASN A 129 -7.41 -12.94 -3.37
CA ASN A 129 -8.22 -12.29 -2.33
C ASN A 129 -7.47 -12.12 -1.00
N SER A 130 -6.53 -13.03 -0.69
CA SER A 130 -5.70 -12.93 0.52
C SER A 130 -4.50 -12.00 0.37
N LEU A 131 -4.16 -11.58 -0.85
CA LEU A 131 -2.99 -10.73 -1.10
C LEU A 131 -3.18 -9.31 -0.52
N ASP A 132 -2.21 -8.87 0.26
CA ASP A 132 -2.13 -7.50 0.79
C ASP A 132 -1.20 -6.63 -0.06
N VAL A 133 -1.51 -5.33 -0.14
CA VAL A 133 -0.64 -4.35 -0.79
C VAL A 133 0.70 -4.25 -0.06
N ASP A 134 0.71 -4.38 1.27
CA ASP A 134 1.94 -4.29 2.05
C ASP A 134 2.91 -5.44 1.70
N GLU A 135 2.41 -6.63 1.36
CA GLU A 135 3.24 -7.74 0.88
C GLU A 135 3.88 -7.45 -0.48
N LEU A 136 3.17 -6.71 -1.35
CA LEU A 136 3.68 -6.31 -2.68
C LEU A 136 4.77 -5.24 -2.60
N PHE A 137 4.73 -4.39 -1.56
CA PHE A 137 5.68 -3.29 -1.34
C PHE A 137 6.58 -3.49 -0.10
N ALA A 138 6.68 -4.73 0.40
CA ALA A 138 7.44 -5.03 1.61
C ALA A 138 8.92 -4.58 1.55
N PRO A 139 9.67 -4.76 0.43
CA PRO A 139 11.06 -4.31 0.35
C PRO A 139 11.21 -2.78 0.46
N GLU A 140 10.27 -2.02 -0.07
CA GLU A 140 10.27 -0.56 0.01
C GLU A 140 9.91 -0.11 1.42
N ILE A 141 8.89 -0.73 2.03
CA ILE A 141 8.49 -0.46 3.40
C ILE A 141 9.67 -0.72 4.34
N GLU A 142 10.39 -1.83 4.18
CA GLU A 142 11.59 -2.15 4.96
C GLU A 142 12.71 -1.12 4.74
N THR A 143 12.94 -0.71 3.50
CA THR A 143 13.96 0.29 3.17
C THR A 143 13.64 1.64 3.80
N VAL A 144 12.38 2.09 3.72
CA VAL A 144 11.90 3.33 4.34
C VAL A 144 12.05 3.28 5.86
N ILE A 145 11.66 2.17 6.49
CA ILE A 145 11.80 1.97 7.93
C ILE A 145 13.28 2.08 8.32
N ARG A 146 14.17 1.35 7.63
CA ARG A 146 15.61 1.38 7.89
C ARG A 146 16.20 2.77 7.74
N GLN A 147 15.93 3.45 6.63
CA GLN A 147 16.43 4.81 6.39
C GLN A 147 15.93 5.79 7.45
N THR A 148 14.67 5.67 7.87
CA THR A 148 14.11 6.50 8.94
C THR A 148 14.86 6.26 10.25
N LEU A 149 15.08 4.99 10.62
CA LEU A 149 15.80 4.64 11.85
C LEU A 149 17.27 5.13 11.83
N GLU A 150 17.91 5.14 10.67
CA GLU A 150 19.26 5.66 10.46
C GLU A 150 19.31 7.20 10.58
N GLN A 151 18.30 7.89 10.08
CA GLN A 151 18.21 9.37 10.11
C GLN A 151 17.71 9.92 11.45
N MET A 152 17.17 9.08 12.32
CA MET A 152 16.70 9.52 13.63
C MET A 152 17.82 10.11 14.49
N SER A 153 17.59 11.32 15.00
CA SER A 153 18.41 11.90 16.06
C SER A 153 18.29 11.08 17.34
N ASP A 154 19.26 11.22 18.25
CA ASP A 154 19.22 10.50 19.53
C ASP A 154 17.94 10.81 20.33
N GLN A 155 17.44 12.04 20.21
CA GLN A 155 16.18 12.45 20.83
C GLN A 155 14.97 11.77 20.20
N GLN A 156 14.89 11.68 18.87
CA GLN A 156 13.82 10.97 18.16
C GLN A 156 13.83 9.48 18.50
N ARG A 157 15.02 8.87 18.56
CA ARG A 157 15.20 7.45 18.90
C ARG A 157 14.76 7.15 20.33
N GLU A 158 15.08 8.02 21.28
CA GLU A 158 14.65 7.88 22.68
C GLU A 158 13.14 8.00 22.83
N ILE A 159 12.53 9.00 22.18
CA ILE A 159 11.06 9.18 22.15
C ILE A 159 10.39 7.94 21.55
N PHE A 160 10.90 7.45 20.42
CA PHE A 160 10.38 6.25 19.77
C PHE A 160 10.48 5.02 20.68
N ARG A 161 11.60 4.85 21.41
CA ARG A 161 11.77 3.72 22.34
C ARG A 161 10.75 3.78 23.47
N LEU A 162 10.64 4.93 24.13
CA LEU A 162 9.73 5.15 25.27
C LEU A 162 8.27 4.92 24.88
N PHE A 163 7.87 5.38 23.69
CA PHE A 163 6.51 5.18 23.21
C PHE A 163 6.26 3.71 22.82
N ARG A 164 7.14 3.13 21.99
CA ARG A 164 6.88 1.85 21.33
C ARG A 164 7.12 0.63 22.20
N TYR A 165 8.15 0.68 23.06
CA TYR A 165 8.58 -0.45 23.88
C TYR A 165 8.22 -0.29 25.35
N GLU A 166 8.20 0.95 25.86
CA GLU A 166 7.84 1.22 27.27
C GLU A 166 6.37 1.63 27.42
N GLY A 167 5.65 1.88 26.32
CA GLY A 167 4.22 2.19 26.32
C GLY A 167 3.87 3.54 26.96
N CYS A 168 4.85 4.43 27.10
CA CYS A 168 4.64 5.76 27.70
C CYS A 168 3.77 6.64 26.80
N SER A 169 2.84 7.38 27.41
CA SER A 169 2.11 8.46 26.75
C SER A 169 2.99 9.67 26.48
N TYR A 170 2.58 10.55 25.55
CA TYR A 170 3.34 11.77 25.25
C TYR A 170 3.54 12.68 26.47
N LYS A 171 2.59 12.72 27.41
CA LYS A 171 2.74 13.49 28.65
C LYS A 171 3.84 12.90 29.55
N GLU A 172 3.92 11.58 29.64
CA GLU A 172 4.94 10.89 30.42
C GLU A 172 6.32 11.03 29.77
N ILE A 173 6.39 10.93 28.43
CA ILE A 173 7.63 11.17 27.69
C ILE A 173 8.11 12.62 27.86
N ALA A 174 7.20 13.59 27.75
CA ALA A 174 7.49 15.01 27.96
C ALA A 174 8.04 15.27 29.36
N ALA A 175 7.39 14.73 30.39
CA ALA A 175 7.84 14.83 31.77
C ALA A 175 9.21 14.15 31.99
N ARG A 176 9.43 12.98 31.39
CA ARG A 176 10.68 12.21 31.54
C ARG A 176 11.87 12.85 30.84
N LEU A 177 11.64 13.46 29.68
CA LEU A 177 12.68 14.12 28.88
C LEU A 177 12.83 15.62 29.17
N GLY A 178 11.95 16.20 30.01
CA GLY A 178 11.98 17.62 30.35
C GLY A 178 11.62 18.53 29.16
N ILE A 179 10.83 18.04 28.21
CA ILE A 179 10.41 18.77 27.00
C ILE A 179 8.89 18.98 26.98
N SER A 180 8.41 19.89 26.13
CA SER A 180 6.96 20.05 25.94
C SER A 180 6.40 18.94 25.06
N THR A 181 5.10 18.63 25.20
CA THR A 181 4.41 17.69 24.30
C THR A 181 4.42 18.18 22.86
N ALA A 182 4.36 19.49 22.63
CA ALA A 182 4.54 20.07 21.30
C ALA A 182 5.92 19.76 20.73
N LYS A 183 6.98 19.75 21.55
CA LYS A 183 8.32 19.41 21.06
C LYS A 183 8.42 17.95 20.62
N ILE A 184 7.61 17.04 21.17
CA ILE A 184 7.49 15.63 20.75
C ILE A 184 6.77 15.50 19.40
N GLU A 185 5.78 16.37 19.14
CA GLU A 185 5.03 16.38 17.88
C GLU A 185 5.83 16.97 16.71
N TYR A 186 6.78 17.87 17.00
CA TYR A 186 7.62 18.57 16.03
C TYR A 186 9.13 18.34 16.28
N VAL A 187 9.53 17.09 16.53
CA VAL A 187 10.96 16.77 16.70
C VAL A 187 11.63 16.82 15.32
N ASP A 188 12.40 17.87 15.07
CA ASP A 188 13.34 17.97 13.94
C ASP A 188 14.52 17.00 14.12
#